data_AF-A0A3R7P8T3-F1
#
_entry.id   AF-A0A3R7P8T3-F1
#
_cell.length_a   1.000
_cell.length_b   1.000
_cell.length_c   1.000
_cell.angle_alpha   90.00
_cell.angle_beta   90.00
_cell.angle_gamma   90.00
#
_symmetry.space_group_name_H-M   'P 1'
#
loop_
_entity.id
_entity.type
_entity.pdbx_description
1 polymer ?
#
loop_
_entity_poly.entity_id
_entity_poly.type
_entity_poly.pdbx_seq_one_letter_code
_entity_poly.pdbx_strand_id
1 'polypeptide(L)'
;MAYHDHHGHDNDHDHDEEVLEFSAKKPSKLKSFDSDALIHVDGTDGGSFAIASSKKELKQLMKSDADVVYDEGKGKLYLNANGEEKGWGKKKVGGLLATFKGKPELSADHFEDLRS
;
A
#
# COMPACT_ATOMS: atom_id res chain seq x y z
N MET A 1 3.95 58.68 12.24
CA MET A 1 4.41 57.41 12.86
C MET A 1 3.74 56.29 12.07
N ALA A 2 4.38 55.54 11.17
CA ALA A 2 5.59 54.71 11.26
C ALA A 2 5.36 53.39 12.01
N TYR A 3 5.47 52.29 11.24
CA TYR A 3 5.58 50.84 11.57
C TYR A 3 4.29 50.12 12.06
N HIS A 4 3.95 48.90 11.63
CA HIS A 4 4.77 47.78 11.14
C HIS A 4 4.07 46.96 10.03
N ASP A 5 4.89 46.59 9.06
CA ASP A 5 4.81 45.38 8.22
C ASP A 5 4.74 44.12 9.11
N HIS A 6 3.98 43.08 8.72
CA HIS A 6 4.51 41.71 8.60
C HIS A 6 3.43 40.73 8.12
N HIS A 7 3.81 40.02 7.06
CA HIS A 7 3.26 38.78 6.55
C HIS A 7 2.91 37.75 7.63
N GLY A 8 1.86 36.97 7.34
CA GLY A 8 1.50 35.74 8.03
C GLY A 8 0.34 35.09 7.28
N HIS A 9 0.59 34.71 6.03
CA HIS A 9 -0.31 33.79 5.32
C HIS A 9 0.03 32.42 5.89
N ASP A 10 -0.49 32.12 7.09
CA ASP A 10 -0.42 30.78 7.68
C ASP A 10 -1.43 29.90 6.96
N ASN A 11 -1.22 29.75 5.65
CA ASN A 11 -1.58 28.51 4.99
C ASN A 11 -0.36 27.60 5.25
N ASP A 12 -0.21 27.16 6.50
CA ASP A 12 0.33 25.83 6.75
C ASP A 12 -0.62 24.90 5.98
N HIS A 13 -0.29 24.74 4.70
CA HIS A 13 -0.55 23.51 4.02
C HIS A 13 0.37 22.57 4.79
N ASP A 14 -0.14 22.06 5.92
CA ASP A 14 0.22 20.75 6.40
C ASP A 14 0.35 19.96 5.11
N HIS A 15 1.57 19.55 4.80
CA HIS A 15 1.78 18.58 3.77
C HIS A 15 1.21 17.32 4.42
N ASP A 16 -0.13 17.20 4.37
CA ASP A 16 -0.90 16.04 4.76
C ASP A 16 -0.36 14.95 3.84
N GLU A 17 0.74 14.33 4.26
CA GLU A 17 1.32 13.17 3.61
C GLU A 17 0.18 12.16 3.54
N GLU A 18 -0.34 11.93 2.33
CA GLU A 18 -1.58 11.17 2.17
C GLU A 18 -1.27 9.70 2.49
N VAL A 19 -1.48 9.29 3.74
CA VAL A 19 -1.28 7.91 4.17
C VAL A 19 -2.56 7.10 3.93
N LEU A 20 -2.47 6.17 2.98
CA LEU A 20 -3.52 5.25 2.60
C LEU A 20 -3.47 3.98 3.45
N GLU A 21 -4.41 3.82 4.36
CA GLU A 21 -4.54 2.60 5.17
C GLU A 21 -5.29 1.47 4.42
N PHE A 22 -4.70 0.29 4.36
CA PHE A 22 -5.33 -0.94 3.86
C PHE A 22 -5.30 -2.07 4.88
N SER A 23 -6.41 -2.81 5.00
CA SER A 23 -6.50 -3.98 5.87
C SER A 23 -7.17 -5.14 5.15
N ALA A 24 -6.71 -6.38 5.40
CA ALA A 24 -7.32 -7.57 4.80
C ALA A 24 -8.76 -7.81 5.28
N LYS A 25 -9.15 -7.17 6.39
CA LYS A 25 -10.53 -7.17 6.91
C LYS A 25 -11.46 -6.33 6.02
N LYS A 26 -10.93 -5.29 5.38
CA LYS A 26 -11.71 -4.31 4.60
C LYS A 26 -10.93 -3.86 3.35
N PRO A 27 -11.06 -4.60 2.23
CA PRO A 27 -10.39 -4.22 1.00
C PRO A 27 -10.85 -2.87 0.47
N SER A 28 -9.90 -1.98 0.18
CA SER A 28 -10.17 -0.66 -0.39
C SER A 28 -10.05 -0.66 -1.90
N LYS A 29 -10.69 0.30 -2.57
CA LYS A 29 -10.63 0.43 -4.03
C LYS A 29 -10.29 1.84 -4.45
N LEU A 30 -9.08 2.00 -4.98
CA LEU A 30 -8.52 3.26 -5.42
C LEU A 30 -8.73 3.45 -6.93
N LYS A 31 -9.22 4.63 -7.29
CA LYS A 31 -9.43 5.05 -8.68
C LYS A 31 -8.22 5.80 -9.21
N SER A 32 -7.64 6.65 -8.37
CA SER A 32 -6.38 7.36 -8.54
C SER A 32 -5.43 6.94 -7.40
N PHE A 33 -4.13 6.97 -7.68
CA PHE A 33 -3.08 6.80 -6.69
C PHE A 33 -2.03 7.84 -7.01
N ASP A 34 -1.68 8.64 -6.03
CA ASP A 34 -0.67 9.67 -6.14
C ASP A 34 0.69 9.06 -5.81
N SER A 35 1.72 9.36 -6.62
CA SER A 35 3.06 8.78 -6.43
C SER A 35 3.74 9.23 -5.14
N ASP A 36 3.22 10.29 -4.52
CA ASP A 36 3.67 10.82 -3.23
C ASP A 36 2.89 10.22 -2.05
N ALA A 37 1.82 9.45 -2.32
CA ALA A 37 1.02 8.84 -1.28
C ALA A 37 1.76 7.66 -0.64
N LEU A 38 1.72 7.63 0.68
CA LEU A 38 2.24 6.52 1.47
C LEU A 38 1.15 5.48 1.71
N ILE A 39 1.54 4.23 1.83
CA ILE A 39 0.65 3.10 2.03
C ILE A 39 0.97 2.47 3.37
N HIS A 40 -0.03 2.44 4.24
CA HIS A 40 0.02 1.71 5.49
C HIS A 40 -0.79 0.41 5.35
N VAL A 41 -0.20 -0.73 5.72
CA VAL A 41 -0.87 -2.04 5.66
C VAL A 41 -1.09 -2.57 7.07
N ASP A 42 -2.35 -2.59 7.51
CA ASP A 42 -2.75 -3.19 8.80
C ASP A 42 -2.51 -4.70 8.77
N GLY A 43 -1.73 -5.18 9.74
CA GLY A 43 -1.40 -6.59 9.91
C GLY A 43 -0.05 -7.01 9.34
N THR A 44 0.76 -6.06 8.91
CA THR A 44 2.19 -6.24 8.64
C THR A 44 2.93 -5.27 9.55
N ASP A 45 3.82 -5.77 10.38
CA ASP A 45 4.66 -4.99 11.29
C ASP A 45 6.11 -5.26 10.85
N GLY A 46 6.63 -4.44 9.93
CA GLY A 46 7.92 -4.68 9.29
C GLY A 46 7.93 -5.81 8.27
N GLY A 47 6.77 -6.11 7.65
CA GLY A 47 6.60 -7.24 6.72
C GLY A 47 7.42 -7.13 5.44
N SER A 48 7.55 -8.25 4.72
CA SER A 48 8.23 -8.27 3.42
C SER A 48 7.29 -7.86 2.28
N PHE A 49 7.73 -6.91 1.46
CA PHE A 49 7.01 -6.49 0.26
C PHE A 49 7.59 -7.13 -1.01
N ALA A 50 6.72 -7.58 -1.91
CA ALA A 50 7.13 -8.07 -3.22
C ALA A 50 6.17 -7.59 -4.32
N ILE A 51 6.71 -7.43 -5.53
CA ILE A 51 5.93 -7.05 -6.72
C ILE A 51 5.88 -8.25 -7.66
N ALA A 52 4.69 -8.52 -8.18
CA ALA A 52 4.45 -9.50 -9.22
C ALA A 52 4.17 -8.78 -10.54
N SER A 53 5.12 -8.85 -11.47
CA SER A 53 4.93 -8.30 -12.81
C SER A 53 4.12 -9.24 -13.71
N SER A 54 3.97 -10.51 -13.31
CA SER A 54 3.35 -11.55 -14.12
C SER A 54 2.60 -12.58 -13.29
N LYS A 55 1.60 -13.23 -13.92
CA LYS A 55 0.79 -14.27 -13.26
C LYS A 55 1.62 -15.46 -12.75
N LYS A 56 2.76 -15.76 -13.39
CA LYS A 56 3.71 -16.79 -12.91
C LYS A 56 4.36 -16.34 -11.59
N GLU A 57 4.86 -15.11 -11.56
CA GLU A 57 5.51 -14.51 -10.41
C GLU A 57 4.54 -14.37 -9.24
N LEU A 58 3.31 -13.91 -9.51
CA LEU A 58 2.24 -13.85 -8.51
C LEU A 58 2.03 -15.22 -7.85
N LYS A 59 1.98 -16.30 -8.63
CA LYS A 59 1.84 -17.67 -8.09
C LYS A 59 3.08 -18.15 -7.33
N GLN A 60 4.27 -17.66 -7.67
CA GLN A 60 5.49 -17.96 -6.91
C GLN A 60 5.47 -17.22 -5.59
N LEU A 61 5.11 -15.94 -5.59
CA LEU A 61 5.02 -15.10 -4.40
C LEU A 61 3.92 -15.59 -3.44
N MET A 62 2.81 -16.12 -3.95
CA MET A 62 1.80 -16.87 -3.15
C MET A 62 2.37 -18.07 -2.37
N LYS A 63 3.52 -18.59 -2.80
CA LYS A 63 4.20 -19.74 -2.20
C LYS A 63 5.48 -19.33 -1.49
N SER A 64 5.85 -18.06 -1.55
CA SER A 64 6.98 -17.45 -0.83
C SER A 64 6.51 -16.85 0.48
N ASP A 65 7.48 -16.44 1.29
CA ASP A 65 7.32 -15.82 2.60
C ASP A 65 7.13 -14.29 2.52
N ALA A 66 6.80 -13.74 1.34
CA ALA A 66 6.49 -12.32 1.22
C ALA A 66 5.13 -12.05 1.86
N ASP A 67 5.04 -11.15 2.85
CA ASP A 67 3.79 -10.81 3.54
C ASP A 67 2.83 -10.01 2.66
N VAL A 68 3.37 -9.10 1.83
CA VAL A 68 2.58 -8.25 0.94
C VAL A 68 3.05 -8.45 -0.48
N VAL A 69 2.09 -8.66 -1.38
CA VAL A 69 2.34 -8.86 -2.79
C VAL A 69 1.48 -7.92 -3.63
N TYR A 70 2.12 -7.10 -4.45
CA TYR A 70 1.45 -6.26 -5.42
C TYR A 70 1.44 -6.88 -6.82
N ASP A 71 0.27 -7.16 -7.38
CA ASP A 71 0.08 -7.61 -8.76
C ASP A 71 -0.03 -6.39 -9.68
N GLU A 72 1.09 -5.90 -10.21
CA GLU A 72 1.11 -4.74 -11.11
C GLU A 72 0.23 -4.99 -12.34
N GLY A 73 0.22 -6.24 -12.83
CA GLY A 73 -0.53 -6.61 -14.03
C GLY A 73 -2.03 -6.39 -13.90
N LYS A 74 -2.58 -6.39 -12.67
CA LYS A 74 -4.00 -6.08 -12.40
C LYS A 74 -4.21 -4.91 -11.45
N GLY A 75 -3.16 -4.30 -10.92
CA GLY A 75 -3.24 -3.27 -9.90
C GLY A 75 -3.93 -3.78 -8.65
N LYS A 76 -3.47 -4.89 -8.07
CA LYS A 76 -4.10 -5.47 -6.87
C LYS A 76 -3.06 -5.74 -5.80
N LEU A 77 -3.32 -5.27 -4.60
CA LEU A 77 -2.48 -5.50 -3.45
C LEU A 77 -3.07 -6.63 -2.61
N TYR A 78 -2.24 -7.61 -2.30
CA TYR A 78 -2.61 -8.79 -1.54
C TYR A 78 -1.73 -8.90 -0.30
N LEU A 79 -2.35 -9.16 0.84
CA LEU A 79 -1.73 -9.70 2.03
C LEU A 79 -1.63 -11.22 1.88
N ASN A 80 -0.42 -11.69 1.73
CA ASN A 80 -0.08 -13.08 1.91
C ASN A 80 0.04 -13.32 3.42
N ALA A 81 -1.09 -13.63 4.05
CA ALA A 81 -1.10 -14.02 5.46
C ALA A 81 -0.50 -15.42 5.60
N ASN A 82 0.83 -15.57 5.48
CA ASN A 82 1.47 -16.87 5.63
C ASN A 82 1.67 -17.21 7.12
N GLY A 83 0.54 -17.46 7.80
CA GLY A 83 0.45 -18.26 9.02
C GLY A 83 0.35 -19.76 8.70
N GLU A 84 -0.50 -20.53 9.40
CA GLU A 84 -0.67 -21.99 9.21
C GLU A 84 -1.16 -22.43 7.80
N GLU A 85 -1.67 -21.52 6.95
CA GLU A 85 -2.27 -21.86 5.64
C GLU A 85 -1.65 -21.04 4.49
N LYS A 86 -1.16 -21.74 3.45
CA LYS A 86 -0.55 -21.11 2.26
C LYS A 86 -1.56 -20.34 1.41
N GLY A 87 -1.18 -19.14 0.96
CA GLY A 87 -1.91 -18.30 0.01
C GLY A 87 -2.33 -16.96 0.62
N TRP A 88 -3.23 -16.24 -0.07
CA TRP A 88 -3.72 -14.92 0.35
C TRP A 88 -4.62 -14.96 1.61
N GLY A 89 -4.34 -15.80 2.60
CA GLY A 89 -5.16 -15.93 3.82
C GLY A 89 -6.54 -16.57 3.63
N LYS A 90 -7.35 -16.51 4.70
CA LYS A 90 -8.61 -17.27 4.78
C LYS A 90 -9.65 -16.86 3.72
N LYS A 91 -10.32 -17.91 3.21
CA LYS A 91 -11.22 -18.00 2.05
C LYS A 91 -12.39 -16.99 1.98
N LYS A 92 -12.69 -16.23 3.03
CA LYS A 92 -13.83 -15.28 3.07
C LYS A 92 -13.49 -13.88 2.55
N VAL A 93 -12.25 -13.42 2.70
CA VAL A 93 -11.78 -12.10 2.21
C VAL A 93 -10.57 -12.20 1.26
N GLY A 94 -9.86 -13.35 1.28
CA GLY A 94 -8.87 -13.68 0.25
C GLY A 94 -7.71 -12.70 0.17
N GLY A 95 -7.30 -12.15 1.31
CA GLY A 95 -6.07 -11.36 1.47
C GLY A 95 -6.02 -10.12 0.60
N LEU A 96 -7.10 -9.78 -0.10
CA LEU A 96 -7.12 -8.57 -0.91
C LEU A 96 -7.10 -7.38 0.04
N LEU A 97 -6.07 -6.55 -0.07
CA LEU A 97 -5.91 -5.31 0.67
C LEU A 97 -6.51 -4.15 -0.12
N ALA A 98 -6.13 -4.06 -1.39
CA ALA A 98 -6.57 -2.96 -2.24
C ALA A 98 -6.66 -3.35 -3.72
N THR A 99 -7.45 -2.59 -4.47
CA THR A 99 -7.44 -2.63 -5.94
C THR A 99 -7.28 -1.22 -6.49
N PHE A 100 -6.26 -1.05 -7.31
CA PHE A 100 -5.91 0.17 -8.02
C PHE A 100 -6.36 0.07 -9.49
N LYS A 101 -7.26 0.97 -9.90
CA LYS A 101 -7.82 0.94 -11.27
C LYS A 101 -6.77 1.30 -12.33
N GLY A 102 -5.84 2.19 -12.00
CA GLY A 102 -4.76 2.66 -12.89
C GLY A 102 -3.55 1.74 -12.97
N LYS A 103 -3.47 0.72 -12.09
CA LYS A 103 -2.29 -0.14 -11.96
C LYS A 103 -1.00 0.68 -11.83
N PRO A 104 -0.93 1.60 -10.86
CA PRO A 104 0.27 2.39 -10.64
C PRO A 104 1.46 1.46 -10.39
N GLU A 105 2.65 1.92 -10.75
CA GLU A 105 3.88 1.25 -10.31
C GLU A 105 4.03 1.53 -8.81
N LEU A 106 3.96 0.48 -7.99
CA LEU A 106 4.16 0.57 -6.54
C LEU A 106 5.46 -0.12 -6.19
N SER A 107 6.23 0.48 -5.29
CA SER A 107 7.48 -0.07 -4.76
C SER A 107 7.47 -0.02 -3.23
N ALA A 108 8.43 -0.70 -2.60
CA ALA A 108 8.55 -0.72 -1.14
C ALA A 108 8.64 0.69 -0.55
N ASP A 109 9.21 1.65 -1.27
CA ASP A 109 9.30 3.06 -0.86
C ASP A 109 7.94 3.73 -0.64
N HIS A 110 6.88 3.25 -1.30
CA HIS A 110 5.52 3.75 -1.04
C HIS A 110 4.92 3.17 0.23
N PHE A 111 5.56 2.21 0.89
CA PHE A 111 5.04 1.57 2.10
C PHE A 111 5.87 2.01 3.30
N GLU A 112 5.21 2.70 4.24
CA GLU A 112 5.90 3.27 5.40
C GLU A 112 6.43 2.19 6.35
N ASP A 113 5.71 1.07 6.45
CA ASP A 113 5.99 -0.02 7.40
C ASP A 113 6.73 -1.22 6.78
N LEU A 114 6.75 -1.35 5.45
CA LEU A 114 7.32 -2.53 4.80
C LEU A 114 8.79 -2.34 4.44
N ARG A 115 9.56 -3.42 4.54
CA ARG A 115 10.95 -3.45 4.14
C ARG A 115 11.15 -4.26 2.86
N SER A 116 12.04 -3.77 1.99
CA SER A 116 12.49 -4.46 0.78
C SER A 116 13.57 -5.51 1.05
#